data_AF-A0A538R3F8-F1
#
_entry.id   AF-A0A538R3F8-F1
#
_cell.length_a   1.000
_cell.length_b   1.000
_cell.length_c   1.000
_cell.angle_alpha   90.00
_cell.angle_beta   90.00
_cell.angle_gamma   90.00
#
_symmetry.space_group_name_H-M   'P 1'
#
loop_
_entity.id
_entity.type
_entity.pdbx_description
1 polymer ?
#
loop_
_entity_poly.entity_id
_entity_poly.type
_entity_poly.pdbx_seq_one_letter_code
_entity_poly.pdbx_strand_id
1 'polypeptide(L)'
;MPRGPLITANQVTLARLVPMPLLSWLIYQGAEQGYKHNVYMSSALIAGTVIGCTDWIDGLLARKYGPTVLGGLLDPIADKIFIAFAYTPFVDVAPPLVPWWTVALLFQREFFVTALRSAYEQRDLTLKTSYLAKAKTWTQMQGIGVMLLFPIVEDQQFLTWVLVIGVVGPLVAMAVLYVVRRTLWRGALVMTASFLSILALHLYGDLHLTIISIMLYVLAITWISGIDYLVVGWKQLRGRGDFSRADAVRLIGALVLPMLLYLVLIGPGPAWPIFLILATELAVGGLDNLLSHHRRATKALAWGSRVLGVCALLGAALLLPAYAGALSILAAAVSLVGVSAEFWRGRDYFLDKRIRDKAMRDAAVPADPVPPPRAEIARAAVPADDAR
;
A
#
# COMPACT_ATOMS: atom_id res chain seq x y z
N MET A 1 -23.58 -25.93 -18.60
CA MET A 1 -22.92 -24.73 -18.05
C MET A 1 -21.75 -25.20 -17.20
N PRO A 2 -20.52 -24.67 -17.35
CA PRO A 2 -19.46 -25.00 -16.41
C PRO A 2 -19.93 -24.55 -15.02
N ARG A 3 -19.90 -25.44 -14.02
CA ARG A 3 -20.24 -25.08 -12.65
C ARG A 3 -19.31 -23.94 -12.22
N GLY A 4 -19.88 -22.85 -11.72
CA GLY A 4 -19.11 -21.77 -11.12
C GLY A 4 -18.23 -22.32 -9.99
N PRO A 5 -17.10 -21.67 -9.67
CA PRO A 5 -16.22 -22.14 -8.62
C PRO A 5 -16.95 -22.14 -7.27
N LEU A 6 -16.72 -23.17 -6.44
CA LEU A 6 -17.25 -23.26 -5.08
C LEU A 6 -16.73 -22.13 -4.17
N ILE A 7 -15.53 -21.63 -4.46
CA ILE A 7 -14.89 -20.50 -3.77
C ILE A 7 -14.41 -19.51 -4.82
N THR A 8 -14.87 -18.25 -4.69
CA THR A 8 -14.46 -17.15 -5.58
C THR A 8 -13.17 -16.50 -5.08
N ALA A 9 -12.40 -15.87 -5.98
CA ALA A 9 -11.20 -15.12 -5.60
C ALA A 9 -11.49 -14.06 -4.52
N ASN A 10 -12.63 -13.37 -4.61
CA ASN A 10 -13.04 -12.36 -3.64
C ASN A 10 -13.25 -12.94 -2.23
N GLN A 11 -13.81 -14.14 -2.13
CA GLN A 11 -13.99 -14.81 -0.83
C GLN A 11 -12.64 -15.15 -0.20
N VAL A 12 -11.65 -15.56 -1.02
CA VAL A 12 -10.28 -15.81 -0.53
C VAL A 12 -9.64 -14.52 -0.04
N THR A 13 -9.72 -13.44 -0.82
CA THR A 13 -9.17 -12.12 -0.42
C THR A 13 -9.83 -11.58 0.85
N LEU A 14 -11.15 -11.73 1.01
CA LEU A 14 -11.87 -11.33 2.23
C LEU A 14 -11.51 -12.23 3.42
N ALA A 15 -11.41 -13.54 3.21
CA ALA A 15 -10.96 -14.47 4.24
C ALA A 15 -9.52 -14.18 4.70
N ARG A 16 -8.64 -13.70 3.81
CA ARG A 16 -7.26 -13.27 4.10
C ARG A 16 -7.19 -12.08 5.05
N LEU A 17 -8.18 -11.18 5.06
CA LEU A 17 -8.21 -10.01 5.95
C LEU A 17 -8.50 -10.39 7.42
N VAL A 18 -9.32 -11.43 7.64
CA VAL A 18 -9.77 -11.86 8.97
C VAL A 18 -8.63 -12.26 9.92
N PRO A 19 -7.59 -13.02 9.49
CA PRO A 19 -6.48 -13.40 10.38
C PRO A 19 -5.41 -12.32 10.56
N MET A 20 -5.48 -11.15 9.91
CA MET A 20 -4.43 -10.12 10.06
C MET A 20 -4.34 -9.55 11.49
N PRO A 21 -5.45 -9.26 12.21
CA PRO A 21 -5.39 -8.90 13.63
C PRO A 21 -4.78 -10.00 14.51
N LEU A 22 -5.01 -11.28 14.17
CA LEU A 22 -4.39 -12.40 14.87
C LEU A 22 -2.86 -12.37 14.71
N LEU A 23 -2.35 -12.03 13.53
CA LEU A 23 -0.90 -11.86 13.30
C LEU A 23 -0.31 -10.82 14.25
N SER A 24 -0.91 -9.62 14.34
CA SER A 24 -0.43 -8.58 15.25
C SER A 24 -0.50 -9.03 16.71
N TRP A 25 -1.59 -9.67 17.11
CA TRP A 25 -1.75 -10.21 18.46
C TRP A 25 -0.66 -11.23 18.81
N LEU A 26 -0.32 -12.14 17.90
CA LEU A 26 0.76 -13.11 18.08
C LEU A 26 2.12 -12.41 18.26
N ILE A 27 2.39 -11.32 17.52
CA ILE A 27 3.62 -10.54 17.67
C ILE A 27 3.68 -9.85 19.04
N TYR A 28 2.58 -9.24 19.50
CA TYR A 28 2.51 -8.63 20.84
C TYR A 28 2.76 -9.65 21.95
N GLN A 29 2.05 -10.79 21.90
CA GLN A 29 2.27 -11.88 22.87
C GLN A 29 3.69 -12.44 22.80
N GLY A 30 4.24 -12.52 21.59
CA GLY A 30 5.62 -12.92 21.34
C GLY A 30 6.64 -11.98 21.99
N ALA A 31 6.41 -10.68 21.93
CA ALA A 31 7.28 -9.69 22.54
C ALA A 31 7.20 -9.70 24.09
N GLU A 32 5.99 -9.84 24.66
CA GLU A 32 5.78 -9.86 26.11
C GLU A 32 6.44 -11.06 26.80
N GLN A 33 6.41 -12.24 26.18
CA GLN A 33 6.98 -13.47 26.76
C GLN A 33 8.49 -13.62 26.51
N GLY A 34 9.11 -12.65 25.82
CA GLY A 34 10.50 -12.71 25.39
C GLY A 34 10.70 -13.59 24.16
N TYR A 35 11.76 -13.33 23.41
CA TYR A 35 11.93 -13.89 22.06
C TYR A 35 12.42 -15.35 22.03
N LYS A 36 13.02 -15.84 23.12
CA LYS A 36 13.58 -17.20 23.20
C LYS A 36 12.50 -18.26 23.31
N HIS A 37 12.56 -19.30 22.47
CA HIS A 37 11.64 -20.45 22.48
C HIS A 37 10.15 -20.04 22.43
N ASN A 38 9.86 -18.93 21.75
CA ASN A 38 8.55 -18.33 21.76
C ASN A 38 7.61 -18.95 20.72
N VAL A 39 6.63 -19.72 21.21
CA VAL A 39 5.60 -20.35 20.38
C VAL A 39 4.74 -19.31 19.65
N TYR A 40 4.48 -18.15 20.24
CA TYR A 40 3.71 -17.08 19.61
C TYR A 40 4.44 -16.45 18.43
N MET A 41 5.75 -16.20 18.54
CA MET A 41 6.53 -15.64 17.43
C MET A 41 6.70 -16.67 16.29
N SER A 42 6.89 -17.95 16.63
CA SER A 42 6.89 -19.04 15.65
C SER A 42 5.52 -19.17 14.96
N SER A 43 4.44 -19.05 15.72
CA SER A 43 3.08 -19.03 15.19
C SER A 43 2.82 -17.80 14.33
N ALA A 44 3.38 -16.63 14.67
CA ALA A 44 3.29 -15.41 13.88
C ALA A 44 3.99 -15.58 12.52
N LEU A 45 5.17 -16.20 12.48
CA LEU A 45 5.87 -16.52 11.24
C LEU A 45 5.05 -17.47 10.36
N ILE A 46 4.48 -18.54 10.94
CA ILE A 46 3.63 -19.49 10.22
C ILE A 46 2.36 -18.79 9.72
N ALA A 47 1.65 -18.07 10.58
CA ALA A 47 0.44 -17.35 10.23
C ALA A 47 0.71 -16.30 9.13
N GLY A 48 1.75 -15.48 9.28
CA GLY A 48 2.16 -14.50 8.29
C GLY A 48 2.51 -15.13 6.94
N THR A 49 3.19 -16.28 6.95
CA THR A 49 3.49 -17.04 5.73
C THR A 49 2.21 -17.58 5.08
N VAL A 50 1.30 -18.18 5.85
CA VAL A 50 0.02 -18.69 5.33
C VAL A 50 -0.82 -17.55 4.74
N ILE A 51 -0.94 -16.44 5.45
CA ILE A 51 -1.67 -15.24 4.98
C ILE A 51 -1.03 -14.72 3.68
N GLY A 52 0.30 -14.58 3.63
CA GLY A 52 1.02 -14.16 2.42
C GLY A 52 0.85 -15.14 1.25
N CYS A 53 0.81 -16.44 1.50
CA CYS A 53 0.58 -17.45 0.46
C CYS A 53 -0.85 -17.47 -0.08
N THR A 54 -1.85 -17.01 0.69
CA THR A 54 -3.25 -16.96 0.20
C THR A 54 -3.45 -15.98 -0.96
N ASP A 55 -2.59 -14.97 -1.10
CA ASP A 55 -2.52 -14.07 -2.27
C ASP A 55 -2.23 -14.85 -3.57
N TRP A 56 -1.35 -15.84 -3.51
CA TRP A 56 -1.08 -16.66 -4.68
C TRP A 56 -2.31 -17.50 -5.09
N ILE A 57 -3.12 -17.93 -4.11
CA ILE A 57 -4.32 -18.74 -4.33
C ILE A 57 -5.40 -17.91 -5.02
N ASP A 58 -5.68 -16.69 -4.56
CA ASP A 58 -6.71 -15.85 -5.20
C ASP A 58 -6.33 -15.45 -6.64
N GLY A 59 -5.03 -15.21 -6.89
CA GLY A 59 -4.50 -14.97 -8.23
C GLY A 59 -4.57 -16.20 -9.15
N LEU A 60 -4.38 -17.42 -8.63
CA LEU A 60 -4.60 -18.66 -9.37
C LEU A 60 -6.08 -18.83 -9.76
N LEU A 61 -6.99 -18.58 -8.82
CA LEU A 61 -8.43 -18.65 -9.05
C LEU A 61 -8.86 -17.59 -10.08
N ALA A 62 -8.35 -16.36 -10.00
CA ALA A 62 -8.64 -15.30 -10.96
C ALA A 62 -8.16 -15.64 -12.38
N ARG A 63 -6.99 -16.27 -12.53
CA ARG A 63 -6.50 -16.75 -13.84
C ARG A 63 -7.36 -17.88 -14.42
N LYS A 64 -7.91 -18.75 -13.55
CA LYS A 64 -8.70 -19.92 -13.97
C LYS A 64 -10.15 -19.58 -14.29
N TYR A 65 -10.77 -18.69 -13.52
CA TYR A 65 -12.21 -18.39 -13.60
C TYR A 65 -12.53 -16.97 -14.08
N GLY A 66 -11.50 -16.16 -14.34
CA GLY A 66 -11.61 -14.77 -14.78
C GLY A 66 -11.50 -13.77 -13.62
N PRO A 67 -10.81 -12.64 -13.81
CA PRO A 67 -10.69 -11.60 -12.78
C PRO A 67 -12.03 -10.89 -12.58
N THR A 68 -12.32 -10.51 -11.34
CA THR A 68 -13.45 -9.63 -11.02
C THR A 68 -12.94 -8.23 -10.67
N VAL A 69 -13.75 -7.19 -10.90
CA VAL A 69 -13.37 -5.80 -10.57
C VAL A 69 -13.21 -5.61 -9.06
N LEU A 70 -14.10 -6.23 -8.28
CA LEU A 70 -13.98 -6.20 -6.82
C LEU A 70 -12.71 -6.93 -6.35
N GLY A 71 -12.36 -8.07 -6.95
CA GLY A 71 -11.13 -8.79 -6.62
C GLY A 71 -9.88 -7.99 -6.95
N GLY A 72 -9.80 -7.40 -8.15
CA GLY A 72 -8.67 -6.55 -8.54
C GLY A 72 -8.52 -5.26 -7.69
N LEU A 73 -9.57 -4.87 -6.97
CA LEU A 73 -9.55 -3.77 -6.01
C LEU A 73 -9.14 -4.24 -4.61
N LEU A 74 -9.77 -5.30 -4.11
CA LEU A 74 -9.56 -5.81 -2.75
C LEU A 74 -8.13 -6.32 -2.57
N ASP A 75 -7.53 -6.85 -3.62
CA ASP A 75 -6.22 -7.48 -3.59
C ASP A 75 -5.08 -6.47 -3.22
N PRO A 76 -4.88 -5.35 -3.95
CA PRO A 76 -3.93 -4.31 -3.53
C PRO A 76 -4.24 -3.65 -2.18
N ILE A 77 -5.50 -3.66 -1.74
CA ILE A 77 -5.89 -3.15 -0.43
C ILE A 77 -5.45 -4.13 0.66
N ALA A 78 -5.76 -5.42 0.49
CA ALA A 78 -5.40 -6.47 1.43
C ALA A 78 -3.89 -6.58 1.61
N ASP A 79 -3.10 -6.46 0.55
CA ASP A 79 -1.63 -6.43 0.63
C ASP A 79 -1.11 -5.31 1.54
N LYS A 80 -1.63 -4.10 1.37
CA LYS A 80 -1.19 -2.95 2.19
C LYS A 80 -1.64 -3.10 3.65
N ILE A 81 -2.83 -3.65 3.88
CA ILE A 81 -3.32 -3.95 5.23
C ILE A 81 -2.44 -5.03 5.87
N PHE A 82 -2.05 -6.09 5.14
CA PHE A 82 -1.14 -7.11 5.66
C PHE A 82 0.18 -6.50 6.16
N ILE A 83 0.80 -5.64 5.33
CA ILE A 83 2.02 -4.92 5.67
C ILE A 83 1.81 -4.05 6.93
N ALA A 84 0.67 -3.38 7.05
CA ALA A 84 0.30 -2.61 8.23
C ALA A 84 0.22 -3.48 9.50
N PHE A 85 -0.50 -4.60 9.44
CA PHE A 85 -0.65 -5.49 10.59
C PHE A 85 0.66 -6.19 10.98
N ALA A 86 1.58 -6.38 10.03
CA ALA A 86 2.87 -7.01 10.30
C ALA A 86 3.93 -6.04 10.86
N TYR A 87 4.08 -4.83 10.30
CA TYR A 87 5.13 -3.90 10.72
C TYR A 87 4.76 -3.03 11.93
N THR A 88 3.50 -2.65 12.08
CA THR A 88 3.07 -1.74 13.15
C THR A 88 3.38 -2.28 14.56
N PRO A 89 3.17 -3.59 14.87
CA PRO A 89 3.52 -4.13 16.18
C PRO A 89 5.01 -3.99 16.51
N PHE A 90 5.92 -4.08 15.53
CA PHE A 90 7.37 -3.95 15.76
C PHE A 90 7.79 -2.57 16.28
N VAL A 91 6.95 -1.56 16.10
CA VAL A 91 7.15 -0.21 16.65
C VAL A 91 6.66 -0.09 18.09
N ASP A 92 5.54 -0.77 18.39
CA ASP A 92 4.74 -0.56 19.59
C ASP A 92 5.10 -1.51 20.75
N VAL A 93 5.74 -2.64 20.44
CA VAL A 93 6.27 -3.55 21.45
C VAL A 93 7.35 -2.88 22.32
N ALA A 94 7.50 -3.35 23.56
CA ALA A 94 8.49 -2.84 24.50
C ALA A 94 9.52 -3.93 24.86
N PRO A 95 10.82 -3.78 24.52
CA PRO A 95 11.42 -2.68 23.75
C PRO A 95 11.06 -2.72 22.25
N PRO A 96 10.99 -1.55 21.56
CA PRO A 96 10.69 -1.50 20.13
C PRO A 96 11.76 -2.24 19.30
N LEU A 97 11.31 -3.00 18.31
CA LEU A 97 12.20 -3.67 17.35
C LEU A 97 12.74 -2.71 16.31
N VAL A 98 11.94 -1.72 15.93
CA VAL A 98 12.29 -0.70 14.95
C VAL A 98 11.85 0.68 15.43
N PRO A 99 12.59 1.74 15.08
CA PRO A 99 12.17 3.10 15.38
C PRO A 99 10.85 3.44 14.67
N TRP A 100 9.91 4.06 15.40
CA TRP A 100 8.58 4.41 14.89
C TRP A 100 8.59 5.17 13.56
N TRP A 101 9.55 6.07 13.39
CA TRP A 101 9.65 6.92 12.22
C TRP A 101 9.92 6.13 10.93
N THR A 102 10.53 4.93 11.04
CA THR A 102 10.80 4.09 9.87
C THR A 102 9.50 3.56 9.26
N VAL A 103 8.60 3.07 10.10
CA VAL A 103 7.30 2.55 9.66
C VAL A 103 6.35 3.70 9.32
N ALA A 104 6.42 4.82 10.05
CA ALA A 104 5.71 6.05 9.70
C ALA A 104 6.05 6.53 8.28
N LEU A 105 7.34 6.59 7.93
CA LEU A 105 7.78 6.98 6.58
C LEU A 105 7.41 5.94 5.51
N LEU A 106 7.36 4.65 5.87
CA LEU A 106 6.90 3.60 4.97
C LEU A 106 5.44 3.85 4.58
N PHE A 107 4.54 4.08 5.55
CA PHE A 107 3.15 4.37 5.25
C PHE A 107 2.93 5.76 4.69
N GLN A 108 3.66 6.78 5.15
CA GLN A 108 3.61 8.14 4.59
C GLN A 108 3.78 8.11 3.08
N ARG A 109 4.77 7.35 2.58
CA ARG A 109 4.95 7.15 1.14
C ARG A 109 3.74 6.48 0.51
N GLU A 110 3.20 5.40 1.11
CA GLU A 110 2.05 4.68 0.56
C GLU A 110 0.81 5.57 0.42
N PHE A 111 0.48 6.37 1.43
CA PHE A 111 -0.61 7.35 1.38
C PHE A 111 -0.33 8.43 0.33
N PHE A 112 0.87 8.98 0.33
CA PHE A 112 1.24 10.08 -0.56
C PHE A 112 1.21 9.68 -2.03
N VAL A 113 1.80 8.54 -2.40
CA VAL A 113 1.76 8.02 -3.78
C VAL A 113 0.34 7.65 -4.18
N THR A 114 -0.47 7.12 -3.26
CA THR A 114 -1.88 6.82 -3.53
C THR A 114 -2.68 8.10 -3.82
N ALA A 115 -2.45 9.17 -3.04
CA ALA A 115 -3.10 10.47 -3.26
C ALA A 115 -2.65 11.14 -4.57
N LEU A 116 -1.35 11.09 -4.90
CA LEU A 116 -0.84 11.57 -6.18
C LEU A 116 -1.46 10.81 -7.35
N ARG A 117 -1.54 9.48 -7.25
CA ARG A 117 -2.15 8.64 -8.28
C ARG A 117 -3.61 9.02 -8.54
N SER A 118 -4.41 9.21 -7.49
CA SER A 118 -5.79 9.71 -7.60
C SER A 118 -5.84 11.02 -8.38
N ALA A 119 -4.96 11.98 -8.04
CA ALA A 119 -4.91 13.27 -8.72
C ALA A 119 -4.53 13.15 -10.21
N TYR A 120 -3.64 12.22 -10.58
CA TYR A 120 -3.27 11.98 -11.98
C TYR A 120 -4.39 11.29 -12.77
N GLU A 121 -5.00 10.25 -12.19
CA GLU A 121 -6.04 9.46 -12.83
C GLU A 121 -7.31 10.30 -13.11
N GLN A 122 -7.63 11.26 -12.23
CA GLN A 122 -8.71 12.24 -12.49
C GLN A 122 -8.48 13.14 -13.70
N ARG A 123 -7.25 13.21 -14.22
CA ARG A 123 -6.82 14.04 -15.35
C ARG A 123 -6.45 13.22 -16.58
N ASP A 124 -6.84 11.95 -16.60
CA ASP A 124 -6.54 10.99 -17.66
C ASP A 124 -5.01 10.84 -17.91
N LEU A 125 -4.18 11.11 -16.89
CA LEU A 125 -2.74 10.92 -16.93
C LEU A 125 -2.40 9.52 -16.41
N THR A 126 -1.72 8.72 -17.24
CA THR A 126 -1.27 7.39 -16.86
C THR A 126 0.24 7.40 -16.58
N LEU A 127 0.62 7.04 -15.36
CA LEU A 127 2.01 6.79 -15.02
C LEU A 127 2.31 5.31 -15.20
N LYS A 128 3.32 5.01 -16.03
CA LYS A 128 3.81 3.64 -16.20
C LYS A 128 4.35 3.14 -14.86
N THR A 129 3.92 1.95 -14.46
CA THR A 129 4.44 1.27 -13.27
C THR A 129 5.88 0.82 -13.53
N SER A 130 6.81 1.31 -12.71
CA SER A 130 8.23 0.95 -12.83
C SER A 130 8.47 -0.48 -12.32
N TYR A 131 9.54 -1.11 -12.80
CA TYR A 131 9.96 -2.44 -12.33
C TYR A 131 10.22 -2.44 -10.81
N LEU A 132 10.71 -1.32 -10.30
CA LEU A 132 11.04 -1.15 -8.89
C LEU A 132 9.81 -1.16 -7.98
N ALA A 133 8.63 -0.78 -8.49
CA ALA A 133 7.37 -0.92 -7.78
C ALA A 133 6.99 -2.40 -7.53
N LYS A 134 7.39 -3.32 -8.42
CA LYS A 134 7.20 -4.76 -8.21
C LYS A 134 8.19 -5.31 -7.18
N ALA A 135 9.43 -4.84 -7.23
CA ALA A 135 10.46 -5.25 -6.27
C ALA A 135 10.11 -4.81 -4.83
N LYS A 136 9.48 -3.64 -4.64
CA LYS A 136 9.12 -3.13 -3.31
C LYS A 136 8.28 -4.12 -2.50
N THR A 137 7.23 -4.69 -3.10
CA THR A 137 6.26 -5.51 -2.37
C THR A 137 6.95 -6.78 -1.90
N TRP A 138 7.78 -7.36 -2.77
CA TRP A 138 8.59 -8.50 -2.40
C TRP A 138 9.55 -8.18 -1.26
N THR A 139 10.24 -7.03 -1.28
CA THR A 139 11.15 -6.65 -0.19
C THR A 139 10.43 -6.39 1.13
N GLN A 140 9.21 -5.86 1.11
CA GLN A 140 8.38 -5.66 2.31
C GLN A 140 7.95 -7.00 2.90
N MET A 141 7.45 -7.93 2.07
CA MET A 141 7.06 -9.28 2.52
C MET A 141 8.26 -10.08 3.05
N GLN A 142 9.40 -10.01 2.36
CA GLN A 142 10.65 -10.61 2.81
C GLN A 142 11.10 -10.01 4.15
N GLY A 143 11.08 -8.68 4.28
CA GLY A 143 11.48 -7.99 5.51
C GLY A 143 10.67 -8.45 6.71
N ILE A 144 9.35 -8.59 6.57
CA ILE A 144 8.48 -9.16 7.61
C ILE A 144 8.94 -10.56 8.01
N GLY A 145 9.10 -11.47 7.05
CA GLY A 145 9.47 -12.86 7.34
C GLY A 145 10.83 -12.97 8.04
N VAL A 146 11.81 -12.21 7.58
CA VAL A 146 13.16 -12.19 8.16
C VAL A 146 13.13 -11.57 9.56
N MET A 147 12.45 -10.45 9.76
CA MET A 147 12.32 -9.81 11.08
C MET A 147 11.57 -10.68 12.09
N LEU A 148 10.61 -11.50 11.66
CA LEU A 148 9.97 -12.49 12.53
C LEU A 148 10.90 -13.67 12.85
N LEU A 149 11.77 -14.08 11.93
CA LEU A 149 12.67 -15.22 12.11
C LEU A 149 13.81 -14.95 13.09
N PHE A 150 14.41 -13.76 13.02
CA PHE A 150 15.59 -13.37 13.79
C PHE A 150 15.44 -13.52 15.31
N PRO A 151 14.31 -13.10 15.93
CA PRO A 151 14.11 -13.29 17.35
C PRO A 151 13.87 -14.75 17.77
N ILE A 152 13.39 -15.61 16.85
CA ILE A 152 13.02 -17.01 17.16
C ILE A 152 14.23 -17.93 17.19
N VAL A 153 15.17 -17.75 16.25
CA VAL A 153 16.26 -18.71 16.03
C VAL A 153 17.50 -18.30 16.82
N GLU A 154 17.84 -19.09 17.83
CA GLU A 154 19.09 -18.91 18.59
C GLU A 154 20.32 -19.39 17.82
N ASP A 155 20.15 -20.44 17.00
CA ASP A 155 21.20 -21.01 16.16
C ASP A 155 21.61 -20.05 15.03
N GLN A 156 22.71 -19.32 15.27
CA GLN A 156 23.32 -18.41 14.31
C GLN A 156 23.74 -19.13 13.02
N GLN A 157 24.10 -20.42 13.09
CA GLN A 157 24.47 -21.20 11.92
C GLN A 157 23.24 -21.48 11.05
N PHE A 158 22.10 -21.84 11.66
CA PHE A 158 20.84 -21.99 10.93
C PHE A 158 20.42 -20.67 10.27
N LEU A 159 20.45 -19.54 10.98
CA LEU A 159 20.15 -18.22 10.40
C LEU A 159 21.07 -17.89 9.23
N THR A 160 22.37 -18.13 9.38
CA THR A 160 23.35 -17.95 8.31
C THR A 160 22.99 -18.78 7.08
N TRP A 161 22.62 -20.06 7.24
CA TRP A 161 22.21 -20.90 6.13
C TRP A 161 20.92 -20.41 5.46
N VAL A 162 19.92 -19.97 6.23
CA VAL A 162 18.68 -19.41 5.68
C VAL A 162 18.99 -18.17 4.83
N LEU A 163 19.86 -17.28 5.32
CA LEU A 163 20.27 -16.08 4.58
C LEU A 163 21.10 -16.43 3.34
N VAL A 164 22.03 -17.39 3.42
CA VAL A 164 22.79 -17.89 2.27
C VAL A 164 21.88 -18.51 1.21
N ILE A 165 20.88 -19.30 1.61
CA ILE A 165 19.85 -19.82 0.70
C ILE A 165 19.06 -18.66 0.07
N GLY A 166 18.77 -17.61 0.83
CA GLY A 166 18.17 -16.37 0.33
C GLY A 166 19.02 -15.63 -0.70
N VAL A 167 20.35 -15.68 -0.60
CA VAL A 167 21.29 -15.12 -1.59
C VAL A 167 21.36 -16.02 -2.83
N VAL A 168 21.61 -17.31 -2.65
CA VAL A 168 21.92 -18.24 -3.74
C VAL A 168 20.66 -18.67 -4.49
N GLY A 169 19.55 -18.89 -3.78
CA GLY A 169 18.29 -19.39 -4.32
C GLY A 169 17.75 -18.56 -5.49
N PRO A 170 17.64 -17.22 -5.38
CA PRO A 170 17.20 -16.38 -6.49
C PRO A 170 18.14 -16.44 -7.70
N LEU A 171 19.46 -16.50 -7.50
CA LEU A 171 20.42 -16.66 -8.60
C LEU A 171 20.25 -18.00 -9.33
N VAL A 172 20.06 -19.09 -8.58
CA VAL A 172 19.79 -20.42 -9.14
C VAL A 172 18.47 -20.40 -9.91
N ALA A 173 17.41 -19.83 -9.32
CA ALA A 173 16.11 -19.70 -9.99
C ALA A 173 16.22 -18.88 -11.29
N MET A 174 17.00 -17.79 -11.28
CA MET A 174 17.27 -16.99 -12.48
C MET A 174 18.02 -17.80 -13.55
N ALA A 175 19.04 -18.56 -13.16
CA ALA A 175 19.80 -19.41 -14.08
C ALA A 175 18.91 -20.50 -14.71
N VAL A 176 18.09 -21.18 -13.90
CA VAL A 176 17.14 -22.19 -14.38
C VAL A 176 16.10 -21.58 -15.32
N LEU A 177 15.51 -20.44 -14.97
CA LEU A 177 14.55 -19.73 -15.83
C LEU A 177 15.18 -19.28 -17.15
N TYR A 178 16.45 -18.87 -17.12
CA TYR A 178 17.19 -18.51 -18.30
C TYR A 178 17.46 -19.72 -19.20
N VAL A 179 17.83 -20.87 -18.64
CA VAL A 179 18.06 -22.11 -19.40
C VAL A 179 16.76 -22.64 -20.01
N VAL A 180 15.69 -22.73 -19.21
CA VAL A 180 14.42 -23.37 -19.63
C VAL A 180 13.58 -22.47 -20.53
N ARG A 181 13.50 -21.17 -20.21
CA ARG A 181 12.57 -20.24 -20.87
C ARG A 181 13.26 -19.06 -21.56
N ARG A 182 14.60 -19.03 -21.60
CA ARG A 182 15.41 -17.91 -22.15
C ARG A 182 14.99 -16.55 -21.61
N THR A 183 14.42 -16.54 -20.40
CA THR A 183 13.85 -15.35 -19.77
C THR A 183 14.72 -14.96 -18.59
N LEU A 184 15.28 -13.75 -18.62
CA LEU A 184 16.06 -13.20 -17.52
C LEU A 184 15.13 -12.60 -16.46
N TRP A 185 15.04 -13.24 -15.30
CA TRP A 185 14.32 -12.70 -14.16
C TRP A 185 15.19 -11.69 -13.39
N ARG A 186 15.19 -10.43 -13.85
CA ARG A 186 15.97 -9.33 -13.24
C ARG A 186 15.71 -9.13 -11.74
N GLY A 187 14.57 -9.61 -11.24
CA GLY A 187 14.15 -9.45 -9.85
C GLY A 187 15.01 -10.27 -8.91
N ALA A 188 15.51 -11.42 -9.39
CA ALA A 188 16.46 -12.25 -8.65
C ALA A 188 17.71 -11.47 -8.22
N LEU A 189 18.18 -10.51 -9.03
CA LEU A 189 19.34 -9.68 -8.68
C LEU A 189 19.04 -8.77 -7.49
N VAL A 190 17.86 -8.15 -7.46
CA VAL A 190 17.42 -7.31 -6.34
C VAL A 190 17.21 -8.16 -5.08
N MET A 191 16.67 -9.37 -5.23
CA MET A 191 16.52 -10.33 -4.13
C MET A 191 17.85 -10.78 -3.56
N THR A 192 18.79 -11.11 -4.44
CA THR A 192 20.13 -11.54 -4.04
C THR A 192 20.85 -10.41 -3.31
N ALA A 193 20.78 -9.20 -3.85
CA ALA A 193 21.36 -8.02 -3.22
C ALA A 193 20.77 -7.77 -1.82
N SER A 194 19.45 -7.91 -1.64
CA SER A 194 18.81 -7.72 -0.32
C SER A 194 19.34 -8.73 0.71
N PHE A 195 19.30 -10.03 0.38
CA PHE A 195 19.78 -11.07 1.29
C PHE A 195 21.28 -10.97 1.55
N LEU A 196 22.07 -10.54 0.55
CA LEU A 196 23.52 -10.40 0.72
C LEU A 196 23.84 -9.26 1.69
N SER A 197 23.13 -8.14 1.60
CA SER A 197 23.26 -7.03 2.56
C SER A 197 22.89 -7.49 3.97
N ILE A 198 21.79 -8.23 4.12
CA ILE A 198 21.34 -8.75 5.42
C ILE A 198 22.33 -9.76 5.99
N LEU A 199 22.86 -10.67 5.16
CA LEU A 199 23.87 -11.65 5.54
C LEU A 199 25.14 -10.96 6.03
N ALA A 200 25.63 -9.95 5.30
CA ALA A 200 26.83 -9.21 5.70
C ALA A 200 26.67 -8.56 7.09
N LEU A 201 25.48 -8.01 7.38
CA LEU A 201 25.16 -7.41 8.67
C LEU A 201 24.98 -8.45 9.77
N HIS A 202 24.34 -9.58 9.47
CA HIS A 202 24.21 -10.69 10.41
C HIS A 202 25.57 -11.22 10.87
N LEU A 203 26.53 -11.35 9.94
CA LEU A 203 27.90 -11.78 10.24
C LEU A 203 28.68 -10.78 11.13
N TYR A 204 28.24 -9.53 11.23
CA TYR A 204 28.80 -8.54 12.16
C TYR A 204 28.40 -8.82 13.63
N GLY A 205 27.35 -9.61 13.87
CA GLY A 205 26.97 -10.11 15.19
C GLY A 205 26.03 -9.21 16.01
N ASP A 206 25.57 -8.08 15.47
CA ASP A 206 24.59 -7.20 16.14
C ASP A 206 23.18 -7.41 15.58
N LEU A 207 22.32 -8.06 16.37
CA LEU A 207 20.93 -8.36 16.02
C LEU A 207 20.09 -7.09 15.85
N HIS A 208 20.25 -6.11 16.74
CA HIS A 208 19.45 -4.90 16.72
C HIS A 208 19.83 -4.03 15.50
N LEU A 209 21.14 -3.92 15.22
CA LEU A 209 21.63 -3.27 14.00
C LEU A 209 21.13 -3.98 12.73
N THR A 210 21.09 -5.31 12.73
CA THR A 210 20.58 -6.11 11.61
C THR A 210 19.10 -5.82 11.35
N ILE A 211 18.25 -5.83 12.39
CA ILE A 211 16.81 -5.53 12.29
C ILE A 211 16.58 -4.10 11.78
N ILE A 212 17.28 -3.11 12.35
CA ILE A 212 17.18 -1.71 11.89
C ILE A 212 17.59 -1.59 10.42
N SER A 213 18.69 -2.24 10.02
CA SER A 213 19.18 -2.17 8.64
C SER A 213 18.23 -2.82 7.65
N ILE A 214 17.60 -3.94 8.01
CA ILE A 214 16.53 -4.54 7.21
C ILE A 214 15.40 -3.53 7.00
N MET A 215 14.96 -2.87 8.09
CA MET A 215 13.89 -1.89 8.01
C MET A 215 14.27 -0.67 7.16
N LEU A 216 15.50 -0.17 7.29
CA LEU A 216 16.02 0.93 6.46
C LEU A 216 16.13 0.53 4.99
N TYR A 217 16.52 -0.71 4.69
CA TYR A 217 16.55 -1.23 3.33
C TYR A 217 15.15 -1.29 2.71
N VAL A 218 14.18 -1.85 3.44
CA VAL A 218 12.77 -1.89 3.03
C VAL A 218 12.25 -0.47 2.78
N LEU A 219 12.54 0.46 3.69
CA LEU A 219 12.16 1.86 3.56
C LEU A 219 12.79 2.50 2.32
N ALA A 220 14.09 2.31 2.10
CA ALA A 220 14.83 2.86 0.96
C ALA A 220 14.23 2.40 -0.37
N ILE A 221 14.02 1.09 -0.56
CA ILE A 221 13.42 0.57 -1.79
C ILE A 221 11.99 1.08 -1.97
N THR A 222 11.21 1.16 -0.89
CA THR A 222 9.85 1.70 -0.93
C THR A 222 9.85 3.14 -1.45
N TRP A 223 10.76 3.99 -0.95
CA TRP A 223 10.88 5.38 -1.42
C TRP A 223 11.43 5.48 -2.83
N ILE A 224 12.52 4.78 -3.17
CA ILE A 224 13.11 4.81 -4.52
C ILE A 224 12.05 4.38 -5.56
N SER A 225 11.25 3.36 -5.26
CA SER A 225 10.16 2.93 -6.16
C SER A 225 9.05 3.97 -6.35
N GLY A 226 8.95 4.96 -5.46
CA GLY A 226 7.98 6.06 -5.51
C GLY A 226 8.48 7.33 -6.20
N ILE A 227 9.79 7.46 -6.44
CA ILE A 227 10.39 8.69 -6.99
C ILE A 227 9.82 9.06 -8.35
N ASP A 228 9.49 8.08 -9.20
CA ASP A 228 8.92 8.35 -10.53
C ASP A 228 7.58 9.10 -10.43
N TYR A 229 6.74 8.75 -9.45
CA TYR A 229 5.47 9.44 -9.20
C TYR A 229 5.70 10.89 -8.76
N LEU A 230 6.72 11.10 -7.92
CA LEU A 230 7.11 12.41 -7.42
C LEU A 230 7.72 13.31 -8.50
N VAL A 231 8.66 12.80 -9.30
CA VAL A 231 9.43 13.64 -10.24
C VAL A 231 8.71 13.79 -11.56
N VAL A 232 8.28 12.67 -12.16
CA VAL A 232 7.65 12.68 -13.48
C VAL A 232 6.20 13.14 -13.37
N GLY A 233 5.46 12.59 -12.42
CA GLY A 233 4.07 12.97 -12.19
C GLY A 233 3.92 14.45 -11.83
N TRP A 234 4.77 14.99 -10.96
CA TRP A 234 4.71 16.41 -10.58
C TRP A 234 4.99 17.37 -11.74
N LYS A 235 5.97 17.03 -12.60
CA LYS A 235 6.24 17.82 -13.81
C LYS A 235 5.03 17.88 -14.74
N GLN A 236 4.35 16.75 -14.93
CA GLN A 236 3.13 16.68 -15.75
C GLN A 236 1.98 17.50 -15.16
N LEU A 237 1.79 17.42 -13.83
CA LEU A 237 0.75 18.16 -13.12
C LEU A 237 0.97 19.68 -13.19
N ARG A 238 2.21 20.12 -12.92
CA ARG A 238 2.57 21.55 -12.95
C ARG A 238 2.45 22.13 -14.36
N GLY A 239 2.73 21.33 -15.39
CA GLY A 239 2.61 21.75 -16.79
C GLY A 239 1.19 22.06 -17.25
N ARG A 240 0.15 21.50 -16.61
CA ARG A 240 -1.26 21.74 -16.95
C ARG A 240 -1.90 22.89 -16.19
N GLY A 241 -1.35 23.30 -15.04
CA GLY A 241 -1.89 24.40 -14.23
C GLY A 241 -3.26 24.14 -13.59
N ASP A 242 -3.76 22.90 -13.64
CA ASP A 242 -5.09 22.50 -13.18
C ASP A 242 -5.08 21.89 -11.76
N PHE A 243 -4.00 22.09 -11.00
CA PHE A 243 -3.85 21.59 -9.63
C PHE A 243 -4.82 22.30 -8.68
N SER A 244 -5.74 21.54 -8.07
CA SER A 244 -6.80 22.11 -7.26
C SER A 244 -6.41 22.22 -5.78
N ARG A 245 -7.10 23.09 -5.03
CA ARG A 245 -6.96 23.14 -3.56
C ARG A 245 -7.32 21.80 -2.91
N ALA A 246 -8.22 21.03 -3.53
CA ALA A 246 -8.59 19.71 -3.05
C ALA A 246 -7.42 18.72 -3.12
N ASP A 247 -6.64 18.76 -4.21
CA ASP A 247 -5.44 17.93 -4.37
C ASP A 247 -4.38 18.31 -3.32
N ALA A 248 -4.22 19.61 -3.03
CA ALA A 248 -3.32 20.07 -1.98
C ALA A 248 -3.70 19.53 -0.59
N VAL A 249 -4.98 19.65 -0.22
CA VAL A 249 -5.49 19.10 1.05
C VAL A 249 -5.30 17.58 1.10
N ARG A 250 -5.48 16.89 -0.03
CA ARG A 250 -5.24 15.45 -0.15
C ARG A 250 -3.78 15.06 0.12
N LEU A 251 -2.85 15.75 -0.51
CA LEU A 251 -1.42 15.48 -0.34
C LEU A 251 -0.94 15.83 1.07
N ILE A 252 -1.39 16.95 1.64
CA ILE A 252 -1.05 17.33 3.02
C ILE A 252 -1.59 16.29 3.99
N GLY A 253 -2.86 15.90 3.87
CA GLY A 253 -3.46 14.86 4.71
C GLY A 253 -2.71 13.54 4.61
N ALA A 254 -2.32 13.13 3.40
CA ALA A 254 -1.54 11.91 3.17
C ALA A 254 -0.14 11.93 3.81
N LEU A 255 0.47 13.10 3.99
CA LEU A 255 1.75 13.25 4.66
C LEU A 255 1.61 13.30 6.20
N VAL A 256 0.60 14.02 6.69
CA VAL A 256 0.40 14.28 8.11
C VAL A 256 -0.18 13.07 8.84
N LEU A 257 -1.17 12.39 8.25
CA LEU A 257 -1.91 11.32 8.91
C LEU A 257 -0.98 10.19 9.42
N PRO A 258 -0.07 9.62 8.60
CA PRO A 258 0.80 8.53 9.07
C PRO A 258 1.72 8.96 10.19
N MET A 259 2.26 10.19 10.14
CA MET A 259 3.08 10.72 11.23
C MET A 259 2.30 10.80 12.55
N LEU A 260 1.07 11.31 12.51
CA LEU A 260 0.22 11.38 13.70
C LEU A 260 -0.15 9.99 14.23
N LEU A 261 -0.47 9.04 13.34
CA LEU A 261 -0.80 7.67 13.73
C LEU A 261 0.33 7.02 14.54
N TYR A 262 1.57 7.10 14.06
CA TYR A 262 2.71 6.49 14.74
C TYR A 262 3.18 7.28 15.96
N LEU A 263 3.00 8.61 15.98
CA LEU A 263 3.24 9.41 17.19
C LEU A 263 2.24 9.09 18.31
N VAL A 264 0.96 8.86 17.98
CA VAL A 264 -0.05 8.44 18.95
C VAL A 264 0.19 7.01 19.39
N LEU A 265 0.60 6.13 18.47
CA LEU A 265 0.91 4.73 18.75
C LEU A 265 1.96 4.57 19.87
N ILE A 266 3.08 5.30 19.77
CA ILE A 266 4.13 5.26 20.81
C ILE A 266 3.75 5.99 22.11
N GLY A 267 2.57 6.63 22.14
CA GLY A 267 2.05 7.37 23.28
C GLY A 267 1.15 6.50 24.17
N PRO A 268 0.53 7.11 25.21
CA PRO A 268 -0.41 6.41 26.06
C PRO A 268 -1.72 6.16 25.31
N GLY A 269 -2.07 4.90 25.05
CA GLY A 269 -3.33 4.55 24.42
C GLY A 269 -3.37 3.11 23.92
N PRO A 270 -4.56 2.60 23.57
CA PRO A 270 -4.65 1.32 22.91
C PRO A 270 -4.15 1.44 21.46
N ALA A 271 -3.42 0.43 20.98
CA ALA A 271 -2.90 0.41 19.62
C ALA A 271 -3.97 0.10 18.56
N TRP A 272 -5.00 -0.70 18.90
CA TRP A 272 -6.00 -1.19 17.95
C TRP A 272 -6.74 -0.10 17.13
N PRO A 273 -7.05 1.11 17.65
CA PRO A 273 -7.66 2.16 16.84
C PRO A 273 -6.72 2.63 15.73
N ILE A 274 -5.40 2.63 15.95
CA ILE A 274 -4.39 3.00 14.97
C ILE A 274 -4.37 1.99 13.82
N PHE A 275 -4.40 0.68 14.12
CA PHE A 275 -4.54 -0.37 13.11
C PHE A 275 -5.82 -0.20 12.29
N LEU A 276 -6.94 0.09 12.97
CA LEU A 276 -8.23 0.28 12.31
C LEU A 276 -8.17 1.48 11.35
N ILE A 277 -7.71 2.65 11.81
CA ILE A 277 -7.55 3.86 10.98
C ILE A 277 -6.62 3.58 9.79
N LEU A 278 -5.49 2.91 10.03
CA LEU A 278 -4.52 2.60 8.98
C LEU A 278 -5.17 1.72 7.90
N ALA A 279 -5.89 0.68 8.30
CA ALA A 279 -6.58 -0.22 7.36
C ALA A 279 -7.70 0.48 6.59
N THR A 280 -8.53 1.27 7.27
CA THR A 280 -9.67 1.97 6.66
C THR A 280 -9.20 3.07 5.70
N GLU A 281 -8.18 3.83 6.06
CA GLU A 281 -7.65 4.90 5.20
C GLU A 281 -6.91 4.34 3.98
N LEU A 282 -6.19 3.23 4.11
CA LEU A 282 -5.60 2.51 2.97
C LEU A 282 -6.68 1.96 2.04
N ALA A 283 -7.78 1.42 2.58
CA ALA A 283 -8.91 0.92 1.81
C ALA A 283 -9.60 2.02 1.00
N VAL A 284 -9.87 3.19 1.62
CA VAL A 284 -10.47 4.32 0.89
C VAL A 284 -9.55 4.89 -0.17
N GLY A 285 -8.24 4.98 0.08
CA GLY A 285 -7.30 5.38 -0.95
C GLY A 285 -7.34 4.46 -2.17
N GLY A 286 -7.49 3.14 -1.96
CA GLY A 286 -7.69 2.17 -3.04
C GLY A 286 -9.01 2.36 -3.79
N LEU A 287 -10.12 2.55 -3.04
CA LEU A 287 -11.45 2.79 -3.60
C LEU A 287 -11.50 4.07 -4.45
N ASP A 288 -10.91 5.17 -3.96
CA ASP A 288 -10.95 6.48 -4.64
C ASP A 288 -10.15 6.46 -5.96
N ASN A 289 -9.01 5.76 -6.02
CA ASN A 289 -8.27 5.59 -7.28
C ASN A 289 -9.13 4.88 -8.34
N LEU A 290 -9.81 3.80 -7.95
CA LEU A 290 -10.65 3.07 -8.88
C LEU A 290 -11.84 3.91 -9.38
N LEU A 291 -12.49 4.66 -8.49
CA LEU A 291 -13.59 5.56 -8.86
C LEU A 291 -13.12 6.79 -9.67
N SER A 292 -11.88 7.23 -9.46
CA SER A 292 -11.26 8.34 -10.21
C SER A 292 -11.15 8.03 -11.70
N HIS A 293 -10.79 6.80 -12.06
CA HIS A 293 -10.78 6.31 -13.44
C HIS A 293 -12.16 6.38 -14.12
N HIS A 294 -13.25 6.47 -13.34
CA HIS A 294 -14.62 6.52 -13.86
C HIS A 294 -15.31 7.87 -13.60
N ARG A 295 -14.53 8.93 -13.32
CA ARG A 295 -15.03 10.28 -13.01
C ARG A 295 -16.05 10.32 -11.86
N ARG A 296 -15.96 9.38 -10.93
CA ARG A 296 -16.82 9.26 -9.73
C ARG A 296 -16.04 9.40 -8.42
N ALA A 297 -14.87 10.02 -8.47
CA ALA A 297 -14.02 10.28 -7.30
C ALA A 297 -14.81 10.91 -6.14
N THR A 298 -14.33 10.71 -4.92
CA THR A 298 -14.92 11.32 -3.73
C THR A 298 -14.86 12.84 -3.80
N LYS A 299 -15.97 13.50 -3.48
CA LYS A 299 -16.02 14.96 -3.40
C LYS A 299 -14.93 15.44 -2.44
N ALA A 300 -14.15 16.43 -2.87
CA ALA A 300 -13.06 17.02 -2.11
C ALA A 300 -13.40 17.32 -0.65
N LEU A 301 -14.59 17.89 -0.43
CA LEU A 301 -15.09 18.26 0.90
C LEU A 301 -15.33 17.04 1.80
N ALA A 302 -15.95 15.98 1.29
CA ALA A 302 -16.25 14.78 2.08
C ALA A 302 -14.96 14.02 2.45
N TRP A 303 -14.02 13.95 1.51
CA TRP A 303 -12.71 13.37 1.78
C TRP A 303 -11.93 14.22 2.81
N GLY A 304 -11.90 15.54 2.59
CA GLY A 304 -11.14 16.48 3.41
C GLY A 304 -11.65 16.57 4.84
N SER A 305 -12.97 16.65 5.04
CA SER A 305 -13.55 16.69 6.39
C SER A 305 -13.23 15.45 7.20
N ARG A 306 -13.27 14.27 6.57
CA ARG A 306 -12.93 13.00 7.20
C ARG A 306 -11.45 12.94 7.59
N VAL A 307 -10.53 13.12 6.63
CA VAL A 307 -9.09 12.95 6.89
C VAL A 307 -8.58 14.04 7.83
N LEU A 308 -8.98 15.30 7.64
CA LEU A 308 -8.59 16.37 8.56
C LEU A 308 -9.24 16.19 9.94
N GLY A 309 -10.47 15.67 10.02
CA GLY A 309 -11.12 15.33 11.28
C GLY A 309 -10.36 14.24 12.04
N VAL A 310 -9.95 13.17 11.36
CA VAL A 310 -9.09 12.11 11.93
C VAL A 310 -7.76 12.71 12.41
N CYS A 311 -7.08 13.52 11.58
CA CYS A 311 -5.83 14.19 11.98
C CYS A 311 -6.03 15.12 13.19
N ALA A 312 -7.13 15.87 13.25
CA ALA A 312 -7.42 16.76 14.38
C ALA A 312 -7.64 15.98 15.67
N LEU A 313 -8.36 14.85 15.62
CA LEU A 313 -8.57 13.98 16.78
C LEU A 313 -7.28 13.32 17.26
N LEU A 314 -6.43 12.84 16.34
CA LEU A 314 -5.12 12.29 16.67
C LEU A 314 -4.18 13.37 17.23
N GLY A 315 -4.18 14.57 16.65
CA GLY A 315 -3.43 15.71 17.18
C GLY A 315 -3.89 16.09 18.59
N ALA A 316 -5.21 16.09 18.85
CA ALA A 316 -5.75 16.28 20.19
C ALA A 316 -5.34 15.16 21.14
N ALA A 317 -5.26 13.91 20.69
CA ALA A 317 -4.78 12.78 21.50
C ALA A 317 -3.33 12.98 21.97
N LEU A 318 -2.48 13.56 21.13
CA LEU A 318 -1.10 13.92 21.50
C LEU A 318 -1.04 15.05 22.53
N LEU A 319 -1.90 16.07 22.38
CA LEU A 319 -1.92 17.24 23.25
C LEU A 319 -2.60 16.96 24.60
N LEU A 320 -3.48 15.96 24.66
CA LEU A 320 -4.28 15.62 25.83
C LEU A 320 -4.10 14.13 26.20
N PRO A 321 -2.94 13.74 26.78
CA PRO A 321 -2.63 12.33 27.07
C PRO A 321 -3.68 11.59 27.90
N ALA A 322 -4.35 12.29 28.83
CA ALA A 322 -5.41 11.72 29.66
C ALA A 322 -6.63 11.23 28.85
N TYR A 323 -6.84 11.78 27.64
CA TYR A 323 -7.95 11.45 26.76
C TYR A 323 -7.51 10.74 25.47
N ALA A 324 -6.21 10.41 25.35
CA ALA A 324 -5.63 9.88 24.12
C ALA A 324 -6.33 8.61 23.63
N GLY A 325 -6.70 7.70 24.53
CA GLY A 325 -7.47 6.51 24.18
C GLY A 325 -8.85 6.81 23.61
N ALA A 326 -9.64 7.66 24.28
CA ALA A 326 -10.98 8.02 23.83
C ALA A 326 -10.95 8.77 22.48
N LEU A 327 -10.00 9.69 22.31
CA LEU A 327 -9.81 10.45 21.08
C LEU A 327 -9.38 9.56 19.90
N SER A 328 -8.50 8.58 20.15
CA SER A 328 -8.08 7.61 19.14
C SER A 328 -9.23 6.69 18.70
N ILE A 329 -10.08 6.27 19.63
CA ILE A 329 -11.29 5.48 19.34
C ILE A 329 -12.28 6.31 18.50
N LEU A 330 -12.49 7.57 18.87
CA LEU A 330 -13.34 8.49 18.11
C LEU A 330 -12.79 8.72 16.70
N ALA A 331 -11.47 8.88 16.55
CA ALA A 331 -10.81 8.99 15.25
C ALA A 331 -11.03 7.74 14.38
N ALA A 332 -10.92 6.55 14.98
CA ALA A 332 -11.19 5.30 14.30
C ALA A 332 -12.66 5.14 13.87
N ALA A 333 -13.60 5.56 14.72
CA ALA A 333 -15.03 5.59 14.38
C ALA A 333 -15.30 6.53 13.19
N VAL A 334 -14.73 7.75 13.20
CA VAL A 334 -14.86 8.71 12.08
C VAL A 334 -14.30 8.12 10.79
N SER A 335 -13.13 7.48 10.84
CA SER A 335 -12.53 6.85 9.66
C SER A 335 -13.42 5.72 9.14
N LEU A 336 -13.85 4.80 10.01
CA LEU A 336 -14.70 3.64 9.66
C LEU A 336 -16.04 4.05 9.04
N VAL A 337 -16.73 5.03 9.65
CA VAL A 337 -17.99 5.57 9.11
C VAL A 337 -17.75 6.17 7.72
N GLY A 338 -16.65 6.92 7.56
CA GLY A 338 -16.27 7.50 6.28
C GLY A 338 -16.04 6.45 5.19
N VAL A 339 -15.29 5.39 5.48
CA VAL A 339 -15.09 4.28 4.52
C VAL A 339 -16.40 3.60 4.16
N SER A 340 -17.22 3.32 5.17
CA SER A 340 -18.49 2.64 4.99
C SER A 340 -19.42 3.46 4.08
N ALA A 341 -19.48 4.77 4.29
CA ALA A 341 -20.23 5.69 3.44
C ALA A 341 -19.69 5.73 2.00
N GLU A 342 -18.37 5.78 1.81
CA GLU A 342 -17.75 5.77 0.48
C GLU A 342 -17.96 4.46 -0.28
N PHE A 343 -17.80 3.32 0.41
CA PHE A 343 -18.09 2.02 -0.15
C PHE A 343 -19.56 1.91 -0.57
N TRP A 344 -20.48 2.35 0.29
CA TRP A 344 -21.92 2.33 0.00
C TRP A 344 -22.27 3.23 -1.20
N ARG A 345 -21.66 4.41 -1.30
CA ARG A 345 -21.83 5.34 -2.43
C ARG A 345 -21.37 4.72 -3.76
N GLY A 346 -20.28 3.95 -3.74
CA GLY A 346 -19.70 3.30 -4.92
C GLY A 346 -20.24 1.90 -5.22
N ARG A 347 -21.08 1.32 -4.36
CA ARG A 347 -21.45 -0.11 -4.38
C ARG A 347 -22.00 -0.59 -5.72
N ASP A 348 -22.80 0.23 -6.39
CA ASP A 348 -23.45 -0.13 -7.64
C ASP A 348 -22.41 -0.37 -8.74
N TYR A 349 -21.28 0.36 -8.69
CA TYR A 349 -20.16 0.17 -9.61
C TYR A 349 -19.35 -1.09 -9.28
N PHE A 350 -19.16 -1.38 -8.00
CA PHE A 350 -18.39 -2.54 -7.54
C PHE A 350 -19.14 -3.85 -7.77
N LEU A 351 -20.46 -3.84 -7.63
CA LEU A 351 -21.31 -5.03 -7.59
C LEU A 351 -22.11 -5.27 -8.88
N ASP A 352 -22.54 -4.23 -9.62
CA ASP A 352 -23.35 -4.40 -10.85
C ASP A 352 -22.50 -4.30 -12.14
N LYS A 353 -22.34 -5.44 -12.80
CA LYS A 353 -21.62 -5.55 -14.08
C LYS A 353 -22.26 -4.71 -15.20
N ARG A 354 -23.59 -4.55 -15.21
CA ARG A 354 -24.30 -3.80 -16.28
C ARG A 354 -24.00 -2.31 -16.23
N ILE A 355 -23.92 -1.75 -15.03
CA ILE A 355 -23.60 -0.33 -14.81
C ILE A 355 -22.17 -0.05 -15.26
N ARG A 356 -21.25 -0.98 -15.00
CA ARG A 356 -19.87 -0.89 -15.48
C ARG A 356 -19.78 -0.95 -17.00
N ASP A 357 -20.46 -1.91 -17.63
CA ASP A 357 -20.44 -2.06 -19.09
C ASP A 357 -21.08 -0.84 -19.78
N LYS A 358 -22.06 -0.18 -19.14
CA LYS A 358 -22.58 1.12 -19.59
C LYS A 358 -21.54 2.23 -19.43
N ALA A 359 -20.93 2.37 -18.25
CA ALA A 359 -19.93 3.41 -18.00
C ALA A 359 -18.70 3.29 -18.92
N MET A 360 -18.27 2.06 -19.24
CA MET A 360 -17.19 1.82 -20.21
C MET A 360 -17.58 2.24 -21.63
N ARG A 361 -18.83 2.04 -22.04
CA ARG A 361 -19.35 2.51 -23.33
C ARG A 361 -19.41 4.03 -23.37
N ASP A 362 -19.92 4.66 -22.32
CA ASP A 362 -20.05 6.12 -22.22
C ASP A 362 -18.67 6.80 -22.22
N ALA A 363 -17.65 6.20 -21.60
CA ALA A 363 -16.27 6.71 -21.59
C ALA A 363 -15.51 6.52 -22.92
N ALA A 364 -15.95 5.60 -23.78
CA ALA A 364 -15.34 5.36 -25.08
C ALA A 364 -15.84 6.33 -26.18
N VAL A 365 -16.88 7.13 -25.89
CA VAL A 365 -17.33 8.20 -26.77
C VAL A 365 -16.39 9.40 -26.58
N PRO A 366 -15.67 9.85 -27.64
CA PRO A 366 -14.80 11.01 -27.51
C PRO A 366 -15.62 12.23 -27.08
N ALA A 367 -15.12 12.99 -26.11
CA ALA A 367 -15.69 14.30 -25.82
C ALA A 367 -15.64 15.16 -27.09
N ASP A 368 -16.74 15.86 -27.40
CA ASP A 368 -16.81 16.77 -28.53
C ASP A 368 -15.58 17.68 -28.56
N PRO A 369 -14.98 17.90 -29.74
CA PRO A 369 -13.78 18.71 -29.86
C PRO A 369 -14.02 20.08 -29.22
N VAL A 370 -13.15 20.43 -28.26
CA VAL A 370 -13.13 21.73 -27.62
C VAL A 370 -13.07 22.79 -28.74
N PRO A 371 -14.04 23.71 -28.84
CA PRO A 371 -14.00 24.72 -29.89
C PRO A 371 -12.72 25.55 -29.74
N PRO A 372 -12.05 25.90 -30.85
CA PRO A 372 -10.78 26.59 -30.79
C PRO A 372 -10.90 27.90 -30.00
N PRO A 373 -9.85 28.29 -29.25
CA PRO A 373 -9.86 29.53 -28.49
C PRO A 373 -10.18 30.71 -29.42
N ARG A 374 -11.04 31.64 -28.96
CA ARG A 374 -11.56 32.79 -29.73
C ARG A 374 -10.48 33.64 -30.44
N ALA A 375 -9.21 33.50 -30.06
CA ALA A 375 -8.07 34.14 -30.72
C ALA A 375 -7.76 33.59 -32.13
N GLU A 376 -8.16 32.35 -32.47
CA GLU A 376 -7.97 31.78 -33.82
C GLU A 376 -9.07 32.21 -34.80
N ILE A 377 -10.29 32.45 -34.31
CA ILE A 377 -11.42 32.88 -35.16
C ILE A 377 -11.16 34.28 -35.73
N ALA A 378 -10.43 35.14 -35.02
CA ALA A 378 -10.06 36.48 -35.48
C ALA A 378 -8.94 36.49 -36.54
N ARG A 379 -8.15 35.40 -36.68
CA ARG A 379 -7.08 35.32 -37.71
C ARG A 379 -7.54 34.72 -39.03
N ALA A 380 -8.69 34.04 -39.05
CA ALA A 380 -9.26 33.43 -40.25
C ALA A 380 -10.14 34.41 -41.08
N ALA A 381 -10.32 35.65 -40.62
CA ALA A 381 -11.17 36.66 -41.27
C ALA A 381 -10.35 37.79 -41.93
N VAL A 382 -9.26 37.45 -42.63
CA VAL A 382 -8.60 38.40 -43.56
C VAL A 382 -9.19 38.16 -44.95
N PRO A 383 -9.91 39.12 -45.54
CA PRO A 383 -10.44 38.96 -46.90
C PRO A 383 -9.30 39.03 -47.93
N ALA A 384 -9.38 38.17 -48.94
CA ALA A 384 -8.53 38.22 -50.11
C ALA A 384 -8.99 39.37 -51.03
N ASP A 385 -8.16 40.40 -51.10
CA ASP A 385 -8.06 41.44 -52.15
C ASP A 385 -6.55 41.72 -52.22
N ASP A 386 -5.83 41.84 -53.33
CA ASP A 386 -6.21 42.17 -54.70
C ASP A 386 -4.98 41.80 -55.56
N ALA A 387 -5.15 41.11 -56.69
CA ALA A 387 -4.08 40.90 -57.67
C ALA A 387 -4.65 41.09 -59.07
N ARG A 388 -4.45 42.30 -59.58
CA ARG A 388 -4.38 42.62 -61.01
C ARG A 388 -3.04 43.27 -61.30
#